data_AF-A0A968M577-F1
#
_entry.id   AF-A0A968M577-F1
#
_cell.length_a   1.000
_cell.length_b   1.000
_cell.length_c   1.000
_cell.angle_alpha   90.00
_cell.angle_beta   90.00
_cell.angle_gamma   90.00
#
_symmetry.space_group_name_H-M   'P 1'
#
loop_
_entity.id
_entity.type
_entity.pdbx_description
1 polymer ?
#
loop_
_entity_poly.entity_id
_entity_poly.type
_entity_poly.pdbx_seq_one_letter_code
_entity_poly.pdbx_strand_id
1 'polypeptide(L)' 'MDKRTFYLKHGSSDKFWAIQLEGSSHTVNYGKTGTSGTTQTKDFPTESAARKS' A
#
# COMPACT_ATOMS: atom_id res chain seq x y z
N MET A 1 -7.87 -6.76 -9.53
CA MET A 1 -7.03 -6.56 -8.33
C MET A 1 -5.98 -5.52 -8.71
N ASP A 2 -6.24 -4.26 -8.35
CA ASP A 2 -5.33 -3.16 -8.68
C ASP A 2 -4.28 -3.06 -7.57
N LYS A 3 -3.05 -3.47 -7.87
CA LYS A 3 -1.91 -3.38 -6.95
C LYS A 3 -0.81 -2.53 -7.56
N ARG A 4 -0.29 -1.58 -6.80
CA ARG A 4 0.85 -0.74 -7.17
C ARG A 4 1.90 -0.79 -6.07
N THR A 5 3.16 -0.90 -6.47
CA THR A 5 4.28 -0.92 -5.54
C THR A 5 5.29 0.16 -5.93
N PHE A 6 5.75 0.88 -4.92
CA PHE A 6 6.73 1.95 -5.00
C PHE A 6 7.93 1.60 -4.16
N TYR A 7 9.12 1.95 -4.65
CA TYR A 7 10.38 1.74 -3.95
C TYR A 7 11.13 3.06 -3.85
N LEU A 8 11.68 3.33 -2.67
CA LEU A 8 12.57 4.46 -2.43
C LEU A 8 13.94 3.91 -2.05
N LYS A 9 14.94 4.21 -2.87
CA LYS A 9 16.34 3.96 -2.56
C LYS A 9 17.09 5.29 -2.53
N HIS A 10 17.57 5.68 -1.35
CA HIS A 10 18.35 6.89 -1.16
C HIS A 10 19.30 6.76 0.03
N GLY A 11 20.61 6.78 -0.23
CA GLY A 11 21.63 6.51 0.78
C GLY A 11 21.43 5.14 1.43
N SER A 12 21.35 5.11 2.77
CA SER A 12 21.06 3.90 3.54
C SER A 12 19.55 3.58 3.65
N SER A 13 18.67 4.45 3.12
CA SER A 13 17.23 4.17 3.06
C SER A 13 16.92 3.29 1.86
N ASP A 14 16.37 2.11 2.13
CA ASP A 14 15.75 1.23 1.14
C ASP A 14 14.35 0.86 1.65
N LYS A 15 13.33 1.54 1.15
CA LYS A 15 11.94 1.43 1.62
C LYS A 15 11.02 1.01 0.48
N PHE A 16 9.90 0.39 0.84
CA PHE A 16 8.85 0.02 -0.08
C PHE A 16 7.48 0.46 0.44
N TRP A 17 6.55 0.68 -0.49
CA TRP A 17 5.12 0.87 -0.24
C TRP A 17 4.35 0.12 -1.32
N ALA A 18 3.48 -0.79 -0.92
CA ALA A 18 2.53 -1.45 -1.79
C ALA A 18 1.12 -1.02 -1.38
N ILE A 19 0.29 -0.65 -2.35
CA ILE A 19 -1.14 -0.42 -2.15
C ILE A 19 -1.93 -1.37 -3.04
N GLN A 20 -2.96 -1.97 -2.47
CA GLN A 20 -3.86 -2.92 -3.12
C GLN A 20 -5.30 -2.47 -2.89
N LEU A 21 -6.05 -2.30 -3.97
CA LEU A 21 -7.47 -1.94 -3.93
C LEU A 21 -8.32 -3.18 -4.21
N GLU A 22 -9.27 -3.43 -3.32
CA GLU A 22 -10.20 -4.57 -3.35
C GLU A 22 -11.63 -4.07 -3.10
N GLY A 23 -12.34 -3.75 -4.19
CA GLY A 23 -13.68 -3.19 -4.10
C GLY A 23 -13.70 -1.93 -3.23
N SER A 24 -14.45 -1.97 -2.13
CA SER A 24 -14.59 -0.86 -1.20
C SER A 24 -13.52 -0.81 -0.10
N SER A 25 -12.41 -1.54 -0.20
CA SER A 25 -11.29 -1.44 0.74
C SER A 25 -9.97 -1.27 0.01
N HIS A 26 -9.00 -0.65 0.68
CA HIS A 26 -7.61 -0.73 0.25
C HIS A 26 -6.70 -1.17 1.38
N THR A 27 -5.63 -1.87 1.01
CA THR A 27 -4.59 -2.34 1.92
C THR A 27 -3.27 -1.72 1.51
N VAL A 28 -2.60 -1.07 2.47
CA VAL A 28 -1.25 -0.52 2.30
C VAL A 28 -0.28 -1.39 3.10
N ASN A 29 0.79 -1.86 2.46
CA ASN A 29 1.91 -2.55 3.10
C ASN A 29 3.19 -1.74 2.86
N TYR A 30 3.89 -1.33 3.93
CA TYR A 30 5.07 -0.48 3.82
C TYR A 30 6.16 -0.91 4.79
N GLY A 31 7.42 -0.66 4.43
CA GLY A 31 8.53 -1.05 5.28
C GLY A 31 9.89 -0.86 4.65
N LYS A 32 10.92 -1.43 5.29
CA LYS A 32 12.26 -1.54 4.70
C LYS A 32 12.26 -2.72 3.72
N THR A 33 12.86 -2.54 2.55
CA THR A 33 12.98 -3.61 1.55
C THR A 33 13.71 -4.81 2.17
N GLY A 34 13.14 -6.00 2.01
CA GLY A 34 13.64 -7.25 2.61
C GLY A 34 13.06 -7.59 3.99
N THR A 35 12.14 -6.79 4.52
CA THR A 35 11.33 -7.15 5.70
C THR A 35 9.88 -7.37 5.30
N SER A 36 9.08 -7.98 6.19
CA SER A 36 7.63 -8.14 5.99
C SER A 36 6.86 -6.80 6.03
N GLY A 37 7.50 -5.73 6.51
CA GLY A 37 6.88 -4.42 6.68
C GLY A 37 5.72 -4.42 7.68
N THR A 38 4.86 -3.42 7.54
CA THR A 38 3.63 -3.21 8.30
C THR A 38 2.47 -3.09 7.32
N THR A 39 1.37 -3.77 7.61
CA THR A 39 0.17 -3.75 6.77
C THR A 39 -0.96 -3.02 7.49
N GLN A 40 -1.68 -2.18 6.76
CA GLN A 40 -2.87 -1.49 7.21
C GLN A 40 -3.97 -1.64 6.16
N THR A 41 -5.15 -2.07 6.58
CA THR A 41 -6.33 -2.17 5.72
C THR A 41 -7.34 -1.13 6.16
N LYS A 42 -7.97 -0.48 5.19
CA LYS A 42 -9.02 0.51 5.41
C LYS A 42 -10.21 0.22 4.53
N ASP A 43 -11.37 0.11 5.17
CA ASP A 43 -12.65 -0.07 4.52
C ASP A 43 -13.33 1.28 4.25
N PHE A 44 -14.11 1.32 3.18
CA PHE A 44 -14.85 2.48 2.73
C PHE A 44 -16.30 2.08 2.38
N PRO A 45 -17.23 3.06 2.33
CA PRO A 45 -18.61 2.78 1.97
C PRO A 45 -18.81 2.37 0.50
N THR A 46 -17.90 2.77 -0.40
CA THR A 46 -18.01 2.48 -1.83
C THR A 46 -16.63 2.25 -2.46
N GLU A 47 -16.58 1.52 -3.56
CA GLU A 47 -15.35 1.32 -4.36
C GLU A 47 -14.77 2.64 -4.87
N SER A 48 -15.62 3.58 -5.28
CA SER A 48 -15.18 4.91 -5.71
C SER A 48 -14.52 5.70 -4.56
N ALA A 49 -15.03 5.57 -3.34
CA ALA A 49 -14.43 6.18 -2.16
C ALA A 49 -13.07 5.54 -1.82
N ALA A 50 -12.96 4.21 -1.90
CA ALA A 50 -11.71 3.49 -1.67
C ALA A 50 -10.61 3.87 -2.68
N ARG A 51 -10.98 4.09 -3.95
CA ARG A 51 -10.08 4.47 -5.03
C ARG A 51 -9.59 5.92 -4.98
N LYS A 52 -10.36 6.83 -4.35
CA LYS A 52 -10.04 8.26 -4.24
C LYS A 52 -9.26 8.63 -2.97
N SER A 53 -9.19 7.73 -2.00
CA SER A 53 -8.60 8.00 -0.69
C SER A 53 -7.07 8.06 -0.71
#